data_AF-A0A2G4G000-F1
#
_entry.id   AF-A0A2G4G000-F1
#
_cell.length_a   1.000
_cell.length_b   1.000
_cell.length_c   1.000
_cell.angle_alpha   90.00
_cell.angle_beta   90.00
_cell.angle_gamma   90.00
#
_symmetry.space_group_name_H-M   'P 1'
#
loop_
_entity.id
_entity.type
_entity.pdbx_description
1 polymer ?
#
loop_
_entity_poly.entity_id
_entity_poly.type
_entity_poly.pdbx_seq_one_letter_code
_entity_poly.pdbx_strand_id
1 'polypeptide(L)'
;MGSKPDSIDPALKARLLQEARTPWRGLRRGLWVALAASGAVGLATMTMRLASGAEVASTDLLIQVGALSLFGSLFWLDRNRAGD
;
A
#
# COMPACT_ATOMS: atom_id res chain seq x y z
N MET A 1 26.28 -35.64 23.11
CA MET A 1 25.75 -35.82 21.73
C MET A 1 24.55 -34.91 21.56
N GLY A 2 24.71 -33.79 20.86
CA GLY A 2 23.60 -32.87 20.57
C GLY A 2 22.73 -33.48 19.48
N SER A 3 21.45 -33.69 19.80
CA SER A 3 20.43 -34.16 18.85
C SER A 3 20.41 -33.22 17.65
N LYS A 4 20.66 -33.74 16.44
CA LYS A 4 20.42 -32.99 15.20
C LYS A 4 18.95 -32.55 15.22
N PRO A 5 18.62 -31.26 15.03
CA PRO A 5 17.23 -30.85 14.97
C PRO A 5 16.55 -31.64 13.86
N ASP A 6 15.38 -32.20 14.15
CA ASP A 6 14.59 -32.96 13.19
C ASP A 6 14.51 -32.18 11.89
N SER A 7 14.91 -32.83 10.79
CA SER A 7 14.89 -32.21 9.48
C SER A 7 13.46 -31.77 9.19
N ILE A 8 13.24 -30.45 9.17
CA ILE A 8 11.95 -29.84 8.85
C ILE A 8 11.37 -30.54 7.61
N ASP A 9 10.08 -30.86 7.66
CA ASP A 9 9.36 -31.47 6.54
C ASP A 9 9.64 -30.67 5.25
N PRO A 10 10.15 -31.29 4.18
CA PRO A 10 10.47 -30.60 2.93
C PRO A 10 9.27 -29.84 2.36
N ALA A 11 8.03 -30.30 2.57
CA ALA A 11 6.83 -29.59 2.12
C ALA A 11 6.61 -28.30 2.93
N LEU A 12 6.82 -28.35 4.25
CA LEU A 12 6.76 -27.18 5.12
C LEU A 12 7.88 -26.18 4.79
N LYS A 13 9.10 -26.67 4.55
CA LYS A 13 10.25 -25.85 4.12
C LYS A 13 9.95 -25.10 2.83
N ALA A 14 9.39 -25.78 1.83
CA ALA A 14 9.05 -25.18 0.55
C ALA A 14 8.02 -24.05 0.70
N ARG A 15 6.98 -24.25 1.53
CA ARG A 15 5.98 -23.22 1.84
C ARG A 15 6.59 -22.02 2.55
N LEU A 16 7.39 -22.25 3.59
CA LEU A 16 8.05 -21.16 4.34
C LEU A 16 9.01 -20.36 3.44
N LEU A 17 9.76 -21.03 2.56
CA LEU A 17 10.62 -20.36 1.59
C LEU A 17 9.80 -19.54 0.57
N GLN A 18 8.61 -20.01 0.21
CA GLN A 18 7.70 -19.29 -0.69
C GLN A 18 7.10 -18.06 -0.02
N GLU A 19 6.67 -18.16 1.24
CA GLU A 19 6.16 -17.04 2.04
C GLU A 19 7.28 -16.01 2.31
N ALA A 20 8.49 -16.48 2.61
CA ALA A 20 9.67 -15.65 2.86
C ALA A 20 10.17 -14.88 1.63
N ARG A 21 9.72 -15.20 0.40
CA ARG A 21 10.05 -14.38 -0.78
C ARG A 21 9.42 -13.00 -0.73
N THR A 22 8.33 -12.82 0.01
CA THR A 22 7.61 -11.54 0.03
C THR A 22 7.07 -11.12 1.41
N PRO A 23 7.92 -11.04 2.45
CA PRO A 23 7.49 -10.83 3.83
C PRO A 23 6.86 -9.45 4.05
N TRP A 24 7.23 -8.45 3.26
CA TRP A 24 6.80 -7.06 3.41
C TRP A 24 5.48 -6.71 2.69
N ARG A 25 4.76 -7.69 2.14
CA ARG A 25 3.52 -7.45 1.37
C ARG A 25 2.43 -6.75 2.19
N GLY A 26 2.18 -7.22 3.41
CA GLY A 26 1.18 -6.62 4.29
C GLY A 26 1.51 -5.15 4.62
N LEU A 27 2.77 -4.89 4.98
CA LEU A 27 3.27 -3.55 5.27
C LEU A 27 3.13 -2.62 4.05
N ARG A 28 3.54 -3.08 2.86
CA ARG A 28 3.44 -2.30 1.63
C ARG A 28 2.00 -1.92 1.29
N ARG A 29 1.05 -2.85 1.44
CA ARG A 29 -0.38 -2.54 1.26
C ARG A 29 -0.88 -1.52 2.26
N GLY A 30 -0.56 -1.70 3.54
CA GLY A 30 -0.92 -0.75 4.59
C GLY A 30 -0.41 0.66 4.27
N LEU A 31 0.83 0.76 3.79
CA LEU A 31 1.43 2.03 3.36
C LEU A 31 0.66 2.66 2.19
N TRP A 32 0.34 1.91 1.15
CA TRP A 32 -0.42 2.45 0.01
C TRP A 32 -1.81 2.92 0.40
N VAL A 33 -2.50 2.17 1.28
CA VAL A 33 -3.81 2.57 1.80
C VAL A 33 -3.71 3.85 2.62
N ALA A 34 -2.74 3.96 3.53
CA ALA A 34 -2.56 5.14 4.37
C ALA A 34 -2.27 6.40 3.53
N LEU A 35 -1.40 6.29 2.53
CA LEU A 35 -1.05 7.39 1.64
C LEU A 35 -2.22 7.80 0.75
N ALA A 36 -2.95 6.85 0.17
CA ALA A 36 -4.14 7.13 -0.62
C ALA A 36 -5.25 7.77 0.22
N ALA A 37 -5.50 7.25 1.43
CA ALA A 37 -6.48 7.81 2.35
C ALA A 37 -6.14 9.26 2.74
N SER A 38 -4.86 9.55 3.01
CA SER A 38 -4.40 10.92 3.28
C SER A 38 -4.64 11.86 2.09
N GLY A 39 -4.31 11.42 0.88
CA GLY A 39 -4.61 12.17 -0.35
C GLY A 39 -6.11 12.48 -0.50
N ALA A 40 -6.96 11.48 -0.26
CA ALA A 40 -8.41 11.61 -0.33
C ALA A 40 -8.98 12.61 0.69
N VAL A 41 -8.50 12.58 1.94
CA VAL A 41 -8.92 13.54 2.98
C VAL A 41 -8.52 14.97 2.62
N GLY A 42 -7.32 15.17 2.07
CA GLY A 42 -6.91 16.49 1.61
C GLY A 42 -7.75 17.00 0.43
N LEU A 43 -8.06 16.14 -0.54
CA LEU A 43 -8.97 16.49 -1.64
C LEU A 43 -10.38 16.81 -1.17
N ALA A 44 -10.91 16.05 -0.21
CA ALA A 44 -12.21 16.33 0.39
C ALA A 44 -12.22 17.72 1.05
N THR A 45 -11.17 18.03 1.81
CA THR A 45 -10.99 19.34 2.45
C THR A 45 -10.92 20.47 1.43
N MET A 46 -10.12 20.31 0.38
CA MET A 46 -10.01 21.29 -0.71
C MET A 46 -11.33 21.49 -1.44
N THR A 47 -12.09 20.41 -1.68
CA THR A 47 -13.41 20.47 -2.31
C THR A 47 -14.39 21.25 -1.45
N MET A 48 -14.39 21.03 -0.13
CA MET A 48 -15.21 21.82 0.81
C MET A 48 -14.80 23.29 0.81
N ARG A 49 -13.50 23.61 0.76
CA ARG A 49 -13.01 24.99 0.65
C ARG A 49 -13.45 25.66 -0.64
N LEU A 50 -13.34 24.97 -1.78
CA LEU A 50 -13.85 25.46 -3.06
C LEU A 50 -15.37 25.70 -3.00
N ALA A 51 -16.13 24.78 -2.38
CA ALA A 51 -17.57 24.93 -2.21
C ALA A 51 -17.96 26.11 -1.30
N SER A 52 -17.10 26.48 -0.34
CA SER A 52 -17.29 27.68 0.48
C SER A 52 -16.86 28.98 -0.20
N GLY A 53 -16.43 28.94 -1.46
CA GLY A 53 -15.91 30.09 -2.20
C GLY A 53 -14.50 30.52 -1.81
N ALA A 54 -13.77 29.68 -1.06
CA ALA A 54 -12.37 29.96 -0.73
C ALA A 54 -11.46 29.57 -1.89
N GLU A 55 -10.40 30.35 -2.12
CA GLU A 55 -9.37 29.96 -3.06
C GLU A 55 -8.56 28.76 -2.55
N VAL A 56 -8.27 27.86 -3.49
CA VAL A 56 -7.36 26.73 -3.31
C VAL A 56 -6.29 26.85 -4.39
N ALA A 57 -5.03 26.79 -3.98
CA ALA A 57 -3.91 26.87 -4.91
C ALA A 57 -3.94 25.68 -5.89
N SER A 58 -3.91 25.97 -7.19
CA SER A 58 -3.95 24.94 -8.24
C SER A 58 -2.79 23.93 -8.12
N THR A 59 -1.62 24.40 -7.67
CA THR A 59 -0.45 23.53 -7.42
C THR A 59 -0.73 22.51 -6.32
N ASP A 60 -1.32 22.93 -5.20
CA ASP A 60 -1.64 22.04 -4.09
C ASP A 60 -2.69 21.00 -4.51
N LEU A 61 -3.72 21.45 -5.24
CA LEU A 61 -4.75 20.56 -5.78
C LEU A 61 -4.13 19.52 -6.73
N LEU A 62 -3.23 19.94 -7.63
CA LEU A 62 -2.54 19.05 -8.55
C LEU A 62 -1.68 18.01 -7.82
N ILE A 63 -0.96 18.43 -6.77
CA ILE A 63 -0.18 17.51 -5.93
C ILE A 63 -1.10 16.49 -5.25
N GLN A 64 -2.23 16.95 -4.69
CA GLN A 64 -3.18 16.09 -3.98
C GLN A 64 -3.83 15.05 -4.91
N VAL A 65 -4.24 15.48 -6.12
CA VAL A 65 -4.74 14.58 -7.18
C VAL A 65 -3.66 13.61 -7.61
N GLY A 66 -2.45 14.10 -7.89
CA GLY A 66 -1.32 13.29 -8.32
C GLY A 66 -0.95 12.22 -7.28
N ALA A 67 -0.91 12.59 -6.00
CA ALA A 67 -0.67 11.67 -4.90
C ALA A 67 -1.78 10.60 -4.82
N LEU A 68 -3.06 11.00 -4.87
CA LEU A 68 -4.17 10.04 -4.80
C LEU A 68 -4.15 9.08 -5.99
N SER A 69 -3.94 9.58 -7.22
CA SER A 69 -3.86 8.75 -8.42
C SER A 69 -2.66 7.81 -8.39
N LEU A 70 -1.49 8.28 -7.97
CA LEU A 70 -0.27 7.48 -7.89
C LEU A 70 -0.41 6.36 -6.85
N PHE A 71 -0.75 6.71 -5.60
CA PHE A 71 -0.85 5.74 -4.52
C PHE A 71 -2.05 4.80 -4.70
N GLY A 72 -3.17 5.28 -5.24
CA GLY A 72 -4.31 4.45 -5.63
C GLY A 72 -3.94 3.44 -6.71
N SER A 73 -3.18 3.86 -7.74
CA SER A 73 -2.71 2.96 -8.80
C SER A 73 -1.71 1.93 -8.27
N LEU A 74 -0.77 2.33 -7.41
CA LEU A 74 0.18 1.42 -6.77
C LEU A 74 -0.53 0.40 -5.87
N PHE A 75 -1.56 0.82 -5.14
CA PHE A 75 -2.40 -0.08 -4.37
C PHE A 75 -3.12 -1.10 -5.27
N TRP A 76 -3.72 -0.65 -6.38
CA TRP A 76 -4.41 -1.53 -7.32
C TRP A 76 -3.46 -2.55 -7.98
N LEU A 77 -2.28 -2.11 -8.41
CA LEU A 77 -1.27 -2.99 -8.99
C LEU A 77 -0.74 -4.01 -7.97
N ASP A 78 -0.52 -3.60 -6.71
CA ASP A 78 -0.07 -4.51 -5.65
C ASP A 78 -1.15 -5.52 -5.23
N ARG A 79 -2.43 -5.18 -5.39
CA ARG A 79 -3.56 -6.10 -5.23
C ARG A 79 -3.62 -7.12 -6.36
N ASN A 80 -3.41 -6.71 -7.62
CA ASN A 80 -3.51 -7.60 -8.76
C ASN A 80 -2.32 -8.57 -8.85
N ARG A 81 -1.10 -8.11 -8.56
CA ARG A 81 0.11 -8.97 -8.47
C ARG A 81 0.09 -9.97 -7.31
N ALA A 82 -0.98 -9.96 -6.52
CA ALA A 82 -1.14 -10.87 -5.41
C ALA A 82 -2.09 -12.03 -5.65
N GLY A 83 -2.83 -12.00 -6.77
CA GLY A 83 -3.66 -13.10 -7.22
C GLY A 83 -2.91 -14.14 -8.06
N ASP A 84 -1.72 -13.79 -8.54
CA ASP A 84 -0.76 -14.69 -9.23
C ASP A 84 0.29 -15.24 -8.23
#